data_AF-A0A6A8Q6M7-F1
#
_entry.id   AF-A0A6A8Q6M7-F1
#
_cell.length_a   1.000
_cell.length_b   1.000
_cell.length_c   1.000
_cell.angle_alpha   90.00
_cell.angle_beta   90.00
_cell.angle_gamma   90.00
#
_symmetry.space_group_name_H-M   'P 1'
#
loop_
_entity.id
_entity.type
_entity.pdbx_description
1 polymer ?
#
loop_
_entity_poly.entity_id
_entity_poly.type
_entity_poly.pdbx_seq_one_letter_code
_entity_poly.pdbx_strand_id
1 'polypeptide(L)'
;MKPSHKFEDLIELVAILRKECPWDRKQTHDSIKDNLIEEAYEAIEAIDNRDFDEFKKELGDLLLHVLFHSKMTDEKDRFDIGDVIYTLMEKLIRRHPHVFGDTAVNGEGEVAENWENIKLKEGKKSTLDGLPVQLPALIRAQRMQEKAANVGFDWPEWEQAWEKLDEELHEFRETLEEEDTQKSADEFGDLLFSLVNVSRYFDMNAEDSLRRTNAKFEHRFRYIEQKLKEQGKTLNESTLEEMDAYWNEAKELKKS
;
A
#
# COMPACT_ATOMS: atom_id res chain seq x y z
N MET A 1 -27.93 -17.56 15.78
CA MET A 1 -27.49 -16.16 15.96
C MET A 1 -28.13 -15.29 14.88
N LYS A 2 -28.37 -13.99 15.12
CA LYS A 2 -28.82 -13.01 14.10
C LYS A 2 -27.81 -11.86 14.04
N PRO A 3 -27.61 -11.19 12.89
CA PRO A 3 -26.72 -10.03 12.80
C PRO A 3 -27.11 -8.90 13.77
N SER A 4 -26.11 -8.18 14.28
CA SER A 4 -26.27 -7.04 15.18
C SER A 4 -25.17 -5.99 14.98
N HIS A 5 -25.25 -4.87 15.68
CA HIS A 5 -24.22 -3.81 15.68
C HIS A 5 -23.22 -3.92 16.84
N LYS A 6 -23.22 -5.04 17.59
CA LYS A 6 -22.35 -5.22 18.75
C LYS A 6 -21.09 -5.98 18.37
N PHE A 7 -19.95 -5.51 18.85
CA PHE A 7 -18.67 -6.15 18.58
C PHE A 7 -18.56 -7.52 19.28
N GLU A 8 -19.15 -7.65 20.47
CA GLU A 8 -19.17 -8.90 21.23
C GLU A 8 -19.91 -10.02 20.50
N ASP A 9 -21.00 -9.68 19.81
CA ASP A 9 -21.74 -10.64 18.99
C ASP A 9 -20.88 -11.13 17.80
N LEU A 10 -20.04 -10.27 17.22
CA LEU A 10 -19.10 -10.69 16.17
C LEU A 10 -18.00 -11.62 16.71
N ILE A 11 -17.46 -11.35 17.90
CA ILE A 11 -16.49 -12.22 18.56
C ILE A 11 -17.09 -13.62 18.80
N GLU A 12 -18.31 -13.68 19.32
CA GLU A 12 -19.02 -14.95 19.55
C GLU A 12 -19.27 -15.68 18.22
N LEU A 13 -19.68 -14.97 17.17
CA LEU A 13 -19.88 -15.55 15.84
C LEU A 13 -18.60 -16.22 15.30
N VAL A 14 -17.46 -15.52 15.36
CA VAL A 14 -16.17 -16.08 14.92
C VAL A 14 -15.78 -17.31 15.74
N ALA A 15 -16.01 -17.28 17.06
CA ALA A 15 -15.75 -18.43 17.92
C ALA A 15 -16.62 -19.65 17.55
N ILE A 16 -17.91 -19.43 17.23
CA ILE A 16 -18.81 -20.48 16.74
C ILE A 16 -18.31 -21.04 15.41
N LEU A 17 -17.92 -20.19 14.45
CA LEU A 17 -17.41 -20.63 13.15
C LEU A 17 -16.15 -21.49 13.30
N ARG A 18 -15.16 -21.02 14.06
CA ARG A 18 -13.92 -21.76 14.37
C ARG A 18 -14.17 -23.12 15.03
N LYS A 19 -15.27 -23.26 15.78
CA LYS A 19 -15.63 -24.52 16.44
C LYS A 19 -16.44 -25.46 15.54
N GLU A 20 -17.52 -24.95 14.94
CA GLU A 20 -18.57 -25.75 14.30
C GLU A 20 -18.34 -25.93 12.78
N CYS A 21 -17.70 -24.96 12.11
CA CYS A 21 -17.43 -25.03 10.66
C CYS A 21 -16.10 -25.74 10.37
N PRO A 22 -16.09 -26.88 9.66
CA PRO A 22 -14.85 -27.59 9.34
C PRO A 22 -13.86 -26.78 8.49
N TRP A 23 -14.37 -25.88 7.63
CA TRP A 23 -13.54 -25.03 6.79
C TRP A 23 -12.86 -23.92 7.60
N ASP A 24 -13.59 -23.25 8.49
CA ASP A 24 -13.01 -22.20 9.35
C ASP A 24 -12.03 -22.80 10.35
N ARG A 25 -12.38 -23.94 10.94
CA ARG A 25 -11.55 -24.63 11.95
C ARG A 25 -10.19 -25.08 11.42
N LYS A 26 -10.10 -25.49 10.14
CA LYS A 26 -8.84 -25.95 9.54
C LYS A 26 -7.88 -24.81 9.18
N GLN A 27 -8.35 -23.55 9.16
CA GLN A 27 -7.50 -22.42 8.81
C GLN A 27 -6.39 -22.22 9.85
N THR A 28 -5.24 -21.74 9.39
CA THR A 28 -4.08 -21.35 10.18
C THR A 28 -3.66 -19.94 9.80
N HIS A 29 -2.78 -19.31 10.58
CA HIS A 29 -2.24 -17.99 10.20
C HIS A 29 -1.57 -18.01 8.82
N ASP A 30 -0.89 -19.10 8.47
CA ASP A 30 -0.23 -19.23 7.17
C ASP A 30 -1.20 -19.42 6.02
N SER A 31 -2.34 -20.08 6.24
CA SER A 31 -3.29 -20.37 5.15
C SER A 31 -4.15 -19.17 4.77
N ILE A 32 -4.25 -18.14 5.63
CA ILE A 32 -5.11 -16.97 5.40
C ILE A 32 -4.35 -15.63 5.32
N LYS A 33 -3.01 -15.64 5.48
CA LYS A 33 -2.22 -14.40 5.44
C LYS A 33 -2.26 -13.72 4.08
N ASP A 34 -2.40 -14.49 3.00
CA ASP A 34 -2.45 -13.94 1.65
C ASP A 34 -3.82 -13.30 1.39
N ASN A 35 -4.91 -13.90 1.90
CA ASN A 35 -6.24 -13.28 1.88
C ASN A 35 -6.25 -11.93 2.63
N LEU A 36 -5.58 -11.82 3.78
CA LEU A 36 -5.47 -10.53 4.47
C LEU A 36 -4.87 -9.42 3.59
N ILE A 37 -3.94 -9.78 2.69
CA ILE A 37 -3.37 -8.83 1.74
C ILE A 37 -4.38 -8.51 0.63
N GLU A 38 -5.09 -9.52 0.13
CA GLU A 38 -6.17 -9.38 -0.85
C GLU A 38 -7.25 -8.40 -0.36
N GLU A 39 -7.85 -8.61 0.81
CA GLU A 39 -8.87 -7.71 1.39
C GLU A 39 -8.34 -6.28 1.58
N ALA A 40 -7.05 -6.13 1.90
CA ALA A 40 -6.43 -4.81 2.02
C ALA A 40 -6.35 -4.08 0.68
N TYR A 41 -6.10 -4.80 -0.43
CA TYR A 41 -6.12 -4.24 -1.77
C TYR A 41 -7.53 -3.98 -2.28
N GLU A 42 -8.50 -4.85 -1.96
CA GLU A 42 -9.91 -4.62 -2.29
C GLU A 42 -10.44 -3.36 -1.58
N ALA A 43 -10.07 -3.17 -0.30
CA ALA A 43 -10.39 -1.94 0.42
C ALA A 43 -9.79 -0.69 -0.25
N ILE A 44 -8.55 -0.78 -0.74
CA ILE A 44 -7.88 0.30 -1.48
C ILE A 44 -8.59 0.56 -2.82
N GLU A 45 -8.96 -0.49 -3.55
CA GLU A 45 -9.72 -0.36 -4.81
C GLU A 45 -11.08 0.32 -4.58
N ALA A 46 -11.79 -0.04 -3.51
CA ALA A 46 -13.05 0.59 -3.16
C ALA A 46 -12.89 2.09 -2.85
N ILE A 47 -11.80 2.49 -2.17
CA ILE A 47 -11.44 3.91 -1.96
C ILE A 47 -11.19 4.61 -3.30
N ASP A 48 -10.38 4.02 -4.18
CA ASP A 48 -10.02 4.58 -5.49
C ASP A 48 -11.27 4.78 -6.37
N ASN A 49 -12.22 3.85 -6.29
CA ASN A 49 -13.49 3.89 -7.02
C ASN A 49 -14.57 4.76 -6.33
N ARG A 50 -14.31 5.27 -5.12
CA ARG A 50 -15.30 5.96 -4.26
C ARG A 50 -16.56 5.13 -3.98
N ASP A 51 -16.41 3.81 -3.97
CA ASP A 51 -17.50 2.87 -3.65
C ASP A 51 -17.51 2.62 -2.14
N PHE A 52 -18.28 3.43 -1.41
CA PHE A 52 -18.38 3.32 0.04
C PHE A 52 -19.20 2.12 0.51
N ASP A 53 -19.99 1.50 -0.37
CA ASP A 53 -20.73 0.29 -0.02
C ASP A 53 -19.81 -0.92 -0.08
N GLU A 54 -18.93 -1.00 -1.08
CA GLU A 54 -17.88 -2.01 -1.12
C GLU A 54 -16.84 -1.77 -0.02
N PHE A 55 -16.36 -0.54 0.16
CA PHE A 55 -15.37 -0.22 1.19
C PHE A 55 -15.82 -0.64 2.60
N LYS A 56 -17.11 -0.52 2.90
CA LYS A 56 -17.70 -0.99 4.16
C LYS A 56 -17.62 -2.51 4.33
N LYS A 57 -17.73 -3.29 3.25
CA LYS A 57 -17.57 -4.75 3.26
C LYS A 57 -16.11 -5.12 3.49
N GLU A 58 -15.20 -4.53 2.72
CA GLU A 58 -13.76 -4.81 2.84
C GLU A 58 -13.20 -4.45 4.22
N LEU A 59 -13.67 -3.35 4.84
CA LEU A 59 -13.35 -3.05 6.23
C LEU A 59 -13.87 -4.11 7.21
N GLY A 60 -15.01 -4.73 6.90
CA GLY A 60 -15.56 -5.87 7.62
C GLY A 60 -14.70 -7.12 7.47
N ASP A 61 -14.20 -7.41 6.28
CA ASP A 61 -13.34 -8.57 6.02
C ASP A 61 -11.95 -8.40 6.63
N LEU A 62 -11.38 -7.19 6.60
CA LEU A 62 -10.19 -6.84 7.39
C LEU A 62 -10.43 -7.05 8.89
N LEU A 63 -11.58 -6.65 9.42
CA LEU A 63 -11.94 -6.88 10.83
C LEU A 63 -12.10 -8.38 11.13
N LEU A 64 -12.68 -9.14 10.20
CA LEU A 64 -12.80 -10.60 10.29
C LEU A 64 -11.43 -11.25 10.43
N HIS A 65 -10.44 -10.83 9.63
CA HIS A 65 -9.07 -11.33 9.73
C HIS A 65 -8.46 -11.04 11.11
N VAL A 66 -8.60 -9.82 11.64
CA VAL A 66 -8.10 -9.49 12.99
C VAL A 66 -8.69 -10.43 14.03
N LEU A 67 -10.00 -10.70 13.96
CA LEU A 67 -10.68 -11.62 14.87
C LEU A 67 -10.27 -13.08 14.68
N PHE A 68 -10.13 -13.55 13.43
CA PHE A 68 -9.70 -14.92 13.14
C PHE A 68 -8.28 -15.18 13.64
N HIS A 69 -7.34 -14.26 13.39
CA HIS A 69 -5.97 -14.37 13.92
C HIS A 69 -5.99 -14.37 15.46
N SER A 70 -6.72 -13.43 16.09
CA SER A 70 -6.83 -13.36 17.55
C SER A 70 -7.48 -14.62 18.15
N LYS A 71 -8.47 -15.21 17.46
CA LYS A 71 -9.12 -16.42 17.94
C LYS A 71 -8.19 -17.64 17.83
N MET A 72 -7.43 -17.76 16.75
CA MET A 72 -6.43 -18.83 16.58
C MET A 72 -5.28 -18.75 17.58
N THR A 73 -4.94 -17.56 18.08
CA THR A 73 -3.94 -17.40 19.15
C THR A 73 -4.50 -17.69 20.53
N ASP A 74 -5.76 -17.30 20.79
CA ASP A 74 -6.51 -17.61 22.01
C ASP A 74 -6.68 -19.14 22.18
N GLU A 75 -7.00 -19.86 21.10
CA GLU A 75 -7.06 -21.34 21.09
C GLU A 75 -5.74 -22.03 21.49
N LYS A 76 -4.63 -21.29 21.52
CA LYS A 76 -3.30 -21.76 21.93
C LYS A 76 -2.82 -21.11 23.23
N ASP A 77 -3.73 -20.51 24.01
CA ASP A 77 -3.48 -19.83 25.29
C ASP A 77 -2.35 -18.77 25.21
N ARG A 78 -2.31 -17.99 24.11
CA ARG A 78 -1.27 -16.96 23.90
C ARG A 78 -1.76 -15.54 24.15
N PHE A 79 -2.74 -15.10 23.39
CA PHE A 79 -3.39 -13.80 23.53
C PHE A 79 -4.74 -13.83 22.81
N ASP A 80 -5.66 -12.97 23.22
CA ASP A 80 -6.99 -12.82 22.64
C ASP A 80 -7.21 -11.44 21.98
N ILE A 81 -8.43 -11.18 21.51
CA ILE A 81 -8.78 -9.89 20.90
C ILE A 81 -8.71 -8.73 21.91
N GLY A 82 -8.95 -8.99 23.20
CA GLY A 82 -8.82 -8.01 24.27
C GLY A 82 -7.37 -7.55 24.42
N ASP A 83 -6.41 -8.46 24.36
CA ASP A 83 -4.98 -8.14 24.37
C ASP A 83 -4.56 -7.29 23.15
N VAL A 84 -5.10 -7.61 21.96
CA VAL A 84 -4.86 -6.82 20.73
C VAL A 84 -5.39 -5.39 20.88
N ILE A 85 -6.62 -5.25 21.40
CA ILE A 85 -7.24 -3.94 21.67
C ILE A 85 -6.44 -3.16 22.72
N TYR A 86 -6.08 -3.79 23.84
CA TYR A 86 -5.28 -3.17 24.89
C TYR A 86 -3.94 -2.66 24.33
N THR A 87 -3.23 -3.50 23.58
CA THR A 87 -1.95 -3.16 22.96
C THR A 87 -2.09 -1.98 21.99
N LEU A 88 -3.18 -1.93 21.21
CA LEU A 88 -3.46 -0.81 20.32
C LEU A 88 -3.75 0.47 21.11
N MET A 89 -4.63 0.41 22.12
CA MET A 89 -5.01 1.56 22.95
C MET A 89 -3.82 2.14 23.70
N GLU A 90 -3.04 1.29 24.38
CA GLU A 90 -1.84 1.71 25.11
C GLU A 90 -0.84 2.40 24.17
N LYS A 91 -0.60 1.83 22.97
CA LYS A 91 0.27 2.42 21.95
C LYS A 91 -0.27 3.77 21.45
N LEU A 92 -1.56 3.88 21.17
CA LEU A 92 -2.15 5.13 20.67
C LEU A 92 -2.11 6.23 21.73
N ILE A 93 -2.49 5.93 22.98
CA ILE A 93 -2.42 6.89 24.09
C ILE A 93 -0.98 7.38 24.28
N ARG A 94 -0.04 6.45 24.38
CA ARG A 94 1.38 6.77 24.61
C ARG A 94 2.01 7.57 23.47
N ARG A 95 1.59 7.34 22.21
CA ARG A 95 2.10 8.05 21.04
C ARG A 95 1.41 9.38 20.76
N HIS A 96 0.36 9.74 21.51
CA HIS A 96 -0.31 11.03 21.43
C HIS A 96 -0.28 11.78 22.77
N PRO A 97 0.92 12.08 23.32
CA PRO A 97 1.04 12.80 24.58
C PRO A 97 0.50 14.24 24.51
N HIS A 98 0.29 14.77 23.31
CA HIS A 98 -0.37 16.06 23.09
C HIS A 98 -1.90 16.00 23.18
N VAL A 99 -2.49 14.80 23.12
CA VAL A 99 -3.93 14.59 23.33
C VAL A 99 -4.21 14.08 24.74
N PHE A 100 -3.38 13.15 25.23
CA PHE A 100 -3.63 12.40 26.48
C PHE A 100 -2.64 12.71 27.61
N GLY A 101 -1.71 13.63 27.41
CA GLY A 101 -0.71 14.05 28.40
C GLY A 101 -0.50 15.56 28.39
N ASP A 102 0.70 16.00 28.75
CA ASP A 102 1.02 17.43 28.97
C ASP A 102 1.89 18.04 27.85
N THR A 103 2.14 17.33 26.75
CA THR A 103 3.01 17.83 25.67
C THR A 103 2.26 18.85 24.82
N ALA A 104 2.64 20.13 24.88
CA ALA A 104 2.16 21.12 23.92
C ALA A 104 2.85 20.95 22.57
N VAL A 105 2.10 21.14 21.48
CA VAL A 105 2.58 21.13 20.10
C VAL A 105 1.94 22.31 19.35
N ASN A 106 2.69 22.95 18.46
CA ASN A 106 2.28 24.17 17.74
C ASN A 106 1.86 23.92 16.28
N GLY A 107 1.82 22.67 15.84
CA GLY A 107 1.39 22.30 14.50
C GLY A 107 1.70 20.84 14.14
N GLU A 108 1.26 20.44 12.95
CA GLU A 108 1.40 19.06 12.44
C GLU A 108 2.86 18.60 12.36
N GLY A 109 3.79 19.49 12.00
CA GLY A 109 5.23 19.17 11.94
C GLY A 109 5.80 18.75 13.30
N GLU A 110 5.45 19.46 14.38
CA GLU A 110 5.91 19.14 15.73
C GLU A 110 5.25 17.86 16.26
N VAL A 111 4.03 17.53 15.81
CA VAL A 111 3.38 16.24 16.09
C VAL A 111 4.15 15.10 15.42
N ALA A 112 4.51 15.25 14.14
CA ALA A 112 5.21 14.23 13.37
C ALA A 112 6.61 13.94 13.95
N GLU A 113 7.37 14.99 14.30
CA GLU A 113 8.68 14.88 14.92
C GLU A 113 8.60 14.16 16.28
N ASN A 114 7.67 14.57 17.15
CA ASN A 114 7.44 13.92 18.44
C ASN A 114 7.08 12.45 18.27
N TRP A 115 6.27 12.10 17.27
CA TRP A 115 5.85 10.73 17.02
C TRP A 115 7.01 9.82 16.61
N GLU A 116 7.91 10.27 15.73
CA GLU A 116 9.11 9.52 15.37
C GLU A 116 10.09 9.40 16.55
N ASN A 117 10.27 10.47 17.33
CA ASN A 117 11.09 10.44 18.54
C ASN A 117 10.59 9.41 19.57
N ILE A 118 9.27 9.28 19.75
CA ILE A 118 8.68 8.25 20.62
C ILE A 118 8.97 6.85 20.08
N LYS A 119 8.85 6.63 18.76
CA LYS A 119 9.15 5.32 18.14
C LYS A 119 10.61 4.90 18.27
N LEU A 120 11.55 5.83 18.17
CA LEU A 120 12.98 5.52 18.34
C LEU A 120 13.27 5.03 19.77
N LYS A 121 12.59 5.61 20.77
CA LYS A 121 12.72 5.21 22.19
C LYS A 121 12.11 3.83 22.50
N GLU A 122 11.30 3.25 21.61
CA GLU A 122 10.70 1.92 21.76
C GLU A 122 11.66 0.75 21.43
N GLY A 123 12.98 1.01 21.37
CA GLY A 123 13.99 -0.05 21.22
C GLY A 123 14.30 -0.45 19.77
N LYS A 124 13.98 0.42 18.80
CA LYS A 124 14.44 0.24 17.42
C LYS A 124 15.96 0.44 17.34
N LYS A 125 16.64 -0.46 16.64
CA LYS A 125 18.09 -0.40 16.40
C LYS A 125 18.43 0.44 15.17
N SER A 126 17.48 0.57 14.24
CA SER A 126 17.60 1.36 13.01
C SER A 126 16.36 2.22 12.78
N THR A 127 16.55 3.40 12.18
CA THR A 127 15.47 4.27 11.71
C THR A 127 14.53 3.56 10.72
N LEU A 128 15.08 2.61 9.95
CA LEU A 128 14.35 1.82 8.96
C LEU A 128 13.61 0.62 9.57
N ASP A 129 13.75 0.35 10.88
CA ASP A 129 13.06 -0.76 11.54
C ASP A 129 11.54 -0.59 11.47
N GLY A 130 10.85 -1.72 11.27
CA GLY A 130 9.39 -1.80 11.21
C GLY A 130 8.79 -1.55 9.81
N LEU A 131 9.61 -1.53 8.75
CA LEU A 131 9.13 -1.60 7.37
C LEU A 131 8.99 -3.08 6.94
N PRO A 132 7.76 -3.60 6.72
CA PRO A 132 7.57 -4.96 6.26
C PRO A 132 8.27 -5.19 4.92
N VAL A 133 8.97 -6.33 4.81
CA VAL A 133 9.69 -6.71 3.57
C VAL A 133 8.72 -6.99 2.43
N GLN A 134 7.48 -7.36 2.75
CA GLN A 134 6.42 -7.70 1.82
C GLN A 134 5.66 -6.48 1.26
N LEU A 135 6.00 -5.25 1.69
CA LEU A 135 5.40 -4.06 1.09
C LEU A 135 5.73 -3.99 -0.41
N PRO A 136 4.81 -3.46 -1.25
CA PRO A 136 5.14 -3.07 -2.61
C PRO A 136 6.40 -2.21 -2.67
N ALA A 137 7.20 -2.42 -3.70
CA ALA A 137 8.52 -1.83 -3.81
C ALA A 137 8.47 -0.29 -3.74
N LEU A 138 7.51 0.36 -4.41
CA LEU A 138 7.40 1.83 -4.42
C LEU A 138 6.96 2.37 -3.06
N ILE A 139 5.97 1.73 -2.41
CA ILE A 139 5.59 2.09 -1.03
C ILE A 139 6.78 1.93 -0.09
N ARG A 140 7.50 0.80 -0.20
CA ARG A 140 8.66 0.52 0.66
C ARG A 140 9.75 1.56 0.46
N ALA A 141 10.10 1.89 -0.78
CA ALA A 141 11.08 2.93 -1.11
C ALA A 141 10.66 4.29 -0.55
N GLN A 142 9.41 4.69 -0.77
CA GLN A 142 8.86 5.96 -0.27
C GLN A 142 8.93 6.04 1.26
N ARG A 143 8.51 4.98 1.97
CA ARG A 143 8.60 4.92 3.43
C ARG A 143 10.03 4.90 3.97
N MET A 144 10.97 4.30 3.24
CA MET A 144 12.40 4.34 3.60
C MET A 144 12.93 5.78 3.53
N GLN A 145 12.59 6.50 2.46
CA GLN A 145 12.99 7.89 2.25
C GLN A 145 12.35 8.84 3.26
N GLU A 146 11.05 8.72 3.54
CA GLU A 146 10.36 9.49 4.60
C GLU A 146 11.04 9.30 5.97
N LYS A 147 11.41 8.05 6.30
CA LYS A 147 12.11 7.74 7.55
C LYS A 147 13.51 8.33 7.61
N ALA A 148 14.24 8.30 6.50
CA ALA A 148 15.56 8.92 6.42
C ALA A 148 15.45 10.45 6.54
N ALA A 149 14.46 11.05 5.89
CA ALA A 149 14.20 12.48 5.95
C ALA A 149 13.84 12.96 7.37
N ASN A 150 13.04 12.19 8.11
CA ASN A 150 12.67 12.50 9.50
C ASN A 150 13.86 12.56 10.47
N VAL A 151 15.03 11.99 10.12
CA VAL A 151 16.26 12.10 10.91
C VAL A 151 17.27 13.07 10.30
N GLY A 152 16.84 13.88 9.33
CA GLY A 152 17.65 14.91 8.67
C GLY A 152 18.50 14.40 7.50
N PHE A 153 18.29 13.17 7.04
CA PHE A 153 18.91 12.67 5.80
C PHE A 153 17.99 12.96 4.62
N ASP A 154 17.99 14.22 4.18
CA ASP A 154 17.22 14.69 3.03
C ASP A 154 17.84 15.93 2.38
N TRP A 155 17.44 16.22 1.15
CA TRP A 155 17.76 17.50 0.52
C TRP A 155 16.84 18.61 1.03
N PRO A 156 17.32 19.87 1.07
CA PRO A 156 16.50 20.98 1.53
C PRO A 156 15.44 21.40 0.50
N GLU A 157 15.69 21.21 -0.79
CA GLU A 157 14.78 21.59 -1.88
C GLU A 157 14.63 20.43 -2.87
N TRP A 158 13.57 20.48 -3.68
CA TRP A 158 13.26 19.40 -4.64
C TRP A 158 14.21 19.42 -5.84
N GLU A 159 14.83 20.56 -6.16
CA GLU A 159 15.75 20.70 -7.28
C GLU A 159 16.98 19.79 -7.12
N GLN A 160 17.53 19.62 -5.92
CA GLN A 160 18.64 18.67 -5.72
C GLN A 160 18.21 17.21 -5.87
N ALA A 161 16.98 16.88 -5.49
CA ALA A 161 16.42 15.55 -5.76
C ALA A 161 16.26 15.32 -7.27
N TRP A 162 15.93 16.38 -8.03
CA TRP A 162 15.87 16.33 -9.49
C TRP A 162 17.24 16.19 -10.14
N GLU A 163 18.26 16.92 -9.66
CA GLU A 163 19.64 16.76 -10.13
C GLU A 163 20.13 15.31 -9.95
N LYS A 164 19.82 14.68 -8.80
CA LYS A 164 20.14 13.26 -8.59
C LYS A 164 19.35 12.35 -9.53
N LEU A 165 18.09 12.66 -9.83
CA LEU A 165 17.33 11.91 -10.84
C LEU A 165 17.99 12.00 -12.24
N ASP A 166 18.48 13.18 -12.63
CA ASP A 166 19.21 13.36 -13.89
C ASP A 166 20.53 12.58 -13.91
N GLU A 167 21.22 12.45 -12.78
CA GLU A 167 22.43 11.62 -12.60
C GLU A 167 22.10 10.13 -12.81
N GLU A 168 21.12 9.57 -12.08
CA GLU A 168 20.72 8.15 -12.23
C GLU A 168 20.25 7.83 -13.66
N LEU A 169 19.59 8.78 -14.33
CA LEU A 169 19.17 8.61 -15.72
C LEU A 169 20.36 8.52 -16.68
N HIS A 170 21.44 9.26 -16.41
CA HIS A 170 22.67 9.17 -17.19
C HIS A 170 23.41 7.85 -16.92
N GLU A 171 23.55 7.43 -15.65
CA GLU A 171 24.21 6.18 -15.26
C GLU A 171 23.48 4.96 -15.85
N PHE A 172 22.14 4.94 -15.79
CA PHE A 172 21.35 3.90 -16.45
C PHE A 172 21.55 3.89 -17.98
N ARG A 173 21.66 5.06 -18.61
CA ARG A 173 21.89 5.13 -20.05
C ARG A 173 23.28 4.60 -20.44
N GLU A 174 24.31 4.97 -19.68
CA GLU A 174 25.68 4.50 -19.94
C GLU A 174 25.77 2.96 -19.82
N THR A 175 25.14 2.37 -18.81
CA THR A 175 25.14 0.91 -18.63
C THR A 175 24.41 0.15 -19.75
N LEU A 176 23.38 0.74 -20.35
CA LEU A 176 22.73 0.19 -21.54
C LEU A 176 23.65 0.19 -22.78
N GLU A 177 24.50 1.22 -22.92
CA GLU A 177 25.47 1.31 -24.02
C GLU A 177 26.63 0.32 -23.84
N GLU A 178 26.96 -0.05 -22.60
CA GLU A 178 27.97 -1.06 -22.25
C GLU A 178 27.48 -2.52 -22.38
N GLU A 179 26.18 -2.74 -22.63
CA GLU A 179 25.51 -4.05 -22.68
C GLU A 179 25.68 -4.90 -21.39
N ASP A 180 25.97 -4.27 -20.24
CA ASP A 180 26.04 -4.95 -18.94
C ASP A 180 24.64 -5.05 -18.32
N THR A 181 23.98 -6.18 -18.61
CA THR A 181 22.61 -6.44 -18.15
C THR A 181 22.41 -6.39 -16.63
N GLN A 182 23.41 -6.78 -15.84
CA GLN A 182 23.26 -6.78 -14.38
C GLN A 182 23.36 -5.36 -13.85
N LYS A 183 24.38 -4.61 -14.27
CA LYS A 183 24.50 -3.19 -13.88
C LYS A 183 23.31 -2.38 -14.37
N SER A 184 22.85 -2.59 -15.60
CA SER A 184 21.67 -1.92 -16.13
C SER A 184 20.43 -2.15 -15.25
N ALA A 185 20.27 -3.35 -14.68
CA ALA A 185 19.17 -3.64 -13.77
C ALA A 185 19.33 -2.94 -12.42
N ASP A 186 20.55 -2.84 -11.89
CA ASP A 186 20.86 -2.13 -10.65
C ASP A 186 20.61 -0.61 -10.82
N GLU A 187 21.15 0.02 -11.86
CA GLU A 187 20.93 1.44 -12.18
C GLU A 187 19.46 1.76 -12.47
N PHE A 188 18.73 0.85 -13.12
CA PHE A 188 17.28 1.03 -13.30
C PHE A 188 16.54 1.03 -11.95
N GLY A 189 17.01 0.24 -10.98
CA GLY A 189 16.51 0.27 -9.61
C GLY A 189 16.74 1.62 -8.94
N ASP A 190 17.93 2.18 -9.08
CA ASP A 190 18.29 3.49 -8.49
C ASP A 190 17.54 4.64 -9.18
N LEU A 191 17.33 4.56 -10.50
CA LEU A 191 16.43 5.46 -11.23
C LEU A 191 15.00 5.43 -10.69
N LEU A 192 14.43 4.23 -10.47
CA LEU A 192 13.10 4.10 -9.85
C LEU A 192 13.07 4.66 -8.43
N PHE A 193 14.12 4.42 -7.64
CA PHE A 193 14.24 4.94 -6.28
C PHE A 193 14.30 6.48 -6.26
N SER A 194 15.04 7.08 -7.19
CA SER A 194 15.14 8.53 -7.35
C SER A 194 13.82 9.16 -7.83
N LEU A 195 13.09 8.51 -8.73
CA LEU A 195 11.73 8.94 -9.11
C LEU A 195 10.77 8.95 -7.91
N VAL A 196 10.84 7.93 -7.05
CA VAL A 196 10.06 7.90 -5.80
C VAL A 196 10.45 9.06 -4.91
N ASN A 197 11.74 9.38 -4.80
CA ASN A 197 12.22 10.50 -3.98
C ASN A 197 11.68 11.85 -4.48
N VAL A 198 11.75 12.11 -5.78
CA VAL A 198 11.17 13.32 -6.37
C VAL A 198 9.67 13.39 -6.09
N SER A 199 8.92 12.28 -6.24
CA SER A 199 7.47 12.27 -5.99
C SER A 199 7.10 12.67 -4.56
N ARG A 200 7.95 12.35 -3.59
CA ARG A 200 7.75 12.66 -2.17
C ARG A 200 7.78 14.17 -1.89
N TYR A 201 8.60 14.95 -2.59
CA TYR A 201 8.65 16.43 -2.44
C TYR A 201 7.36 17.13 -2.86
N PHE A 202 6.52 16.45 -3.64
CA PHE A 202 5.24 16.96 -4.10
C PHE A 202 4.04 16.23 -3.46
N ASP A 203 4.28 15.55 -2.33
CA ASP A 203 3.27 14.79 -1.58
C ASP A 203 2.53 13.74 -2.42
N MET A 204 3.21 13.22 -3.45
CA MET A 204 2.65 12.18 -4.32
C MET A 204 2.95 10.80 -3.74
N ASN A 205 1.93 9.93 -3.69
CA ASN A 205 2.15 8.51 -3.45
C ASN A 205 2.57 7.84 -4.76
N ALA A 206 3.79 7.30 -4.81
CA ALA A 206 4.37 6.71 -6.00
C ALA A 206 3.60 5.46 -6.47
N GLU A 207 3.23 4.58 -5.54
CA GLU A 207 2.49 3.36 -5.83
C GLU A 207 1.08 3.67 -6.37
N ASP A 208 0.34 4.57 -5.71
CA ASP A 208 -1.01 4.98 -6.16
C ASP A 208 -0.94 5.67 -7.54
N SER A 209 0.12 6.43 -7.80
CA SER A 209 0.32 7.11 -9.09
C SER A 209 0.58 6.11 -10.22
N LEU A 210 1.36 5.06 -9.97
CA LEU A 210 1.55 3.97 -10.92
C LEU A 210 0.28 3.14 -11.07
N ARG A 211 -0.42 2.78 -9.98
CA ARG A 211 -1.69 2.03 -10.02
C ARG A 211 -2.74 2.72 -10.89
N ARG A 212 -2.94 4.03 -10.71
CA ARG A 212 -3.83 4.84 -11.57
C ARG A 212 -3.40 4.86 -13.03
N THR A 213 -2.09 4.82 -13.29
CA THR A 213 -1.56 4.74 -14.66
C THR A 213 -1.82 3.38 -15.29
N ASN A 214 -1.65 2.29 -14.54
CA ASN A 214 -1.99 0.93 -14.96
C ASN A 214 -3.49 0.81 -15.26
N ALA A 215 -4.36 1.33 -14.40
CA ALA A 215 -5.81 1.34 -14.63
C ALA A 215 -6.21 2.12 -15.89
N LYS A 216 -5.54 3.27 -16.17
CA LYS A 216 -5.73 4.01 -17.43
C LYS A 216 -5.29 3.19 -18.64
N PHE A 217 -4.13 2.52 -18.55
CA PHE A 217 -3.62 1.67 -19.63
C PHE A 217 -4.58 0.52 -19.91
N GLU A 218 -4.98 -0.22 -18.88
CA GLU A 218 -5.90 -1.34 -18.97
C GLU A 218 -7.24 -0.95 -19.60
N HIS A 219 -7.84 0.15 -19.12
CA HIS A 219 -9.10 0.65 -19.67
C HIS A 219 -8.99 0.94 -21.18
N ARG A 220 -7.92 1.64 -21.59
CA ARG A 220 -7.70 1.98 -23.00
C ARG A 220 -7.42 0.73 -23.83
N PHE A 221 -6.64 -0.21 -23.30
CA PHE A 221 -6.34 -1.45 -24.02
C PHE A 221 -7.60 -2.32 -24.21
N ARG A 222 -8.42 -2.47 -23.16
CA ARG A 222 -9.73 -3.14 -23.26
C ARG A 222 -10.65 -2.47 -24.28
N TYR A 223 -10.59 -1.14 -24.40
CA TYR A 223 -11.33 -0.43 -25.45
C TYR A 223 -10.88 -0.81 -26.86
N ILE A 224 -9.57 -0.89 -27.10
CA ILE A 224 -9.01 -1.38 -28.37
C ILE A 224 -9.53 -2.80 -28.66
N GLU A 225 -9.42 -3.71 -27.69
CA GLU A 225 -9.90 -5.09 -27.85
C GLU A 225 -11.39 -5.16 -28.20
N GLN A 226 -12.21 -4.35 -27.51
CA GLN A 226 -13.64 -4.25 -27.81
C GLN A 226 -13.87 -3.76 -29.24
N LYS A 227 -13.18 -2.70 -29.68
CA LYS A 227 -13.36 -2.14 -31.03
C LYS A 227 -12.92 -3.07 -32.14
N LEU A 228 -11.81 -3.77 -31.95
CA LEU A 228 -11.35 -4.78 -32.91
C LEU A 228 -12.33 -5.96 -32.99
N LYS A 229 -12.86 -6.40 -31.84
CA LYS A 229 -13.87 -7.45 -31.79
C LYS A 229 -15.18 -7.04 -32.47
N GLU A 230 -15.62 -5.79 -32.33
CA GLU A 230 -16.78 -5.23 -33.04
C GLU A 230 -16.60 -5.29 -34.58
N GLN A 231 -15.36 -5.25 -35.05
CA GLN A 231 -14.99 -5.37 -36.47
C GLN A 231 -14.68 -6.80 -36.91
N GLY A 232 -14.82 -7.78 -36.01
CA GLY A 232 -14.49 -9.17 -36.29
C GLY A 232 -12.99 -9.44 -36.46
N LYS A 233 -12.13 -8.55 -35.95
CA LYS A 233 -10.67 -8.69 -35.97
C LYS A 233 -10.11 -9.06 -34.59
N THR A 234 -8.92 -9.62 -34.59
CA THR A 234 -8.09 -9.82 -33.39
C THR A 234 -6.92 -8.82 -33.34
N LEU A 235 -6.27 -8.70 -32.18
CA LEU A 235 -5.08 -7.86 -32.00
C LEU A 235 -3.96 -8.22 -32.99
N ASN A 236 -3.74 -9.52 -33.22
CA ASN A 236 -2.69 -10.02 -34.12
C ASN A 236 -2.96 -9.73 -35.60
N GLU A 237 -4.22 -9.46 -35.96
CA GLU A 237 -4.64 -9.12 -37.33
C GLU A 237 -4.71 -7.61 -37.55
N SER A 238 -4.37 -6.82 -36.53
CA SER A 238 -4.46 -5.35 -36.53
C SER A 238 -3.07 -4.71 -36.60
N THR A 239 -3.02 -3.51 -37.16
CA THR A 239 -1.77 -2.73 -37.23
C THR A 239 -1.59 -1.87 -35.99
N LEU A 240 -0.34 -1.44 -35.72
CA LEU A 240 -0.07 -0.50 -34.62
C LEU A 240 -0.81 0.82 -34.84
N GLU A 241 -0.91 1.30 -36.08
CA GLU A 241 -1.63 2.51 -36.45
C GLU A 241 -3.13 2.39 -36.16
N GLU A 242 -3.74 1.23 -36.45
CA GLU A 242 -5.14 0.94 -36.13
C GLU A 242 -5.37 0.90 -34.61
N MET A 243 -4.46 0.26 -33.86
CA MET A 243 -4.52 0.23 -32.39
C MET A 243 -4.32 1.62 -31.77
N ASP A 244 -3.41 2.44 -32.30
CA ASP A 244 -3.17 3.81 -31.81
C ASP A 244 -4.37 4.74 -32.10
N ALA A 245 -5.09 4.54 -33.20
CA ALA A 245 -6.33 5.26 -33.46
C ALA A 245 -7.39 5.01 -32.37
N TYR A 246 -7.65 3.74 -32.01
CA TYR A 246 -8.58 3.41 -30.91
C TYR A 246 -8.04 3.83 -29.54
N TRP A 247 -6.72 3.77 -29.33
CA TRP A 247 -6.09 4.28 -28.11
C TRP A 247 -6.35 5.78 -27.91
N ASN A 248 -6.20 6.57 -28.98
CA ASN A 248 -6.46 8.00 -28.94
C ASN A 248 -7.96 8.31 -28.78
N GLU A 249 -8.85 7.51 -29.38
CA GLU A 249 -10.29 7.58 -29.12
C GLU A 249 -10.63 7.32 -27.64
N ALA A 250 -10.04 6.28 -27.04
CA ALA A 250 -10.21 5.96 -25.62
C ALA A 250 -9.72 7.07 -24.67
N LYS A 251 -8.71 7.87 -25.07
CA LYS A 251 -8.24 9.02 -24.28
C LYS A 251 -9.31 10.12 -24.19
N GLU A 252 -10.05 10.37 -25.27
CA GLU A 252 -11.04 11.45 -25.33
C GLU A 252 -12.32 11.11 -24.56
N LEU A 253 -12.70 9.83 -24.48
CA LEU A 253 -13.89 9.38 -23.74
C LEU A 253 -13.81 9.63 -22.22
N LYS A 254 -12.59 9.74 -21.65
CA LYS A 254 -12.36 9.89 -20.20
C LYS A 254 -11.87 11.28 -19.78
N LYS A 255 -11.93 12.28 -20.67
CA LYS A 255 -11.66 13.69 -20.32
C LYS A 255 -12.82 14.40 -19.59
N SER A 256 -13.84 13.66 -19.17
CA SER A 256 -14.97 14.12 -18.33
C SER A 256 -14.98 13.44 -16.98
#